data_AF-A0A954XDQ6-F1
#
_entry.id   AF-A0A954XDQ6-F1
#
_cell.length_a   1.000
_cell.length_b   1.000
_cell.length_c   1.000
_cell.angle_alpha   90.00
_cell.angle_beta   90.00
_cell.angle_gamma   90.00
#
_symmetry.space_group_name_H-M   'P 1'
#
loop_
_entity.id
_entity.type
_entity.pdbx_description
1 polymer ?
#
loop_
_entity_poly.entity_id
_entity_poly.type
_entity_poly.pdbx_seq_one_letter_code
_entity_poly.pdbx_strand_id
1 'polypeptide(L)'
;EVVQPAVLSQFHALPEGASADRLAVARWLVCDENPLTPRVWANRIWSRLFGLGIVETEEDFGALGSMPSNAALLDWLAAEFRDHGWSTKKLLKAIVMSDTYR
;
A
#
# COMPACT_ATOMS: atom_id res chain seq x y z
N GLU A 1 -7.74 1.57 -31.82
CA GLU A 1 -8.19 2.69 -30.97
C GLU A 1 -6.98 3.28 -30.27
N VAL A 2 -6.82 4.60 -30.21
CA VAL A 2 -5.67 5.24 -29.57
C VAL A 2 -5.98 5.41 -28.10
N VAL A 3 -5.23 4.73 -27.23
CA VAL A 3 -5.38 4.81 -25.77
C VAL A 3 -4.85 6.16 -25.28
N GLN A 4 -5.69 6.88 -24.54
CA GLN A 4 -5.30 8.15 -23.91
C GLN A 4 -4.67 7.90 -22.53
N PRO A 5 -3.69 8.73 -22.12
CA PRO A 5 -3.14 8.64 -20.77
C PRO A 5 -4.21 8.92 -19.72
N ALA A 6 -4.31 8.06 -18.71
CA ALA A 6 -5.26 8.17 -17.61
C ALA A 6 -4.76 7.43 -16.37
N VAL A 7 -5.42 7.66 -15.25
CA VAL A 7 -5.31 6.84 -14.03
C VAL A 7 -6.50 5.90 -13.92
N LEU A 8 -6.39 4.90 -13.04
CA LEU A 8 -7.46 3.94 -12.79
C LEU A 8 -8.64 4.64 -12.10
N SER A 9 -9.85 4.52 -12.68
CA SER A 9 -11.06 5.21 -12.20
C SER A 9 -11.59 4.69 -10.86
N GLN A 10 -11.12 3.52 -10.41
CA GLN A 10 -11.44 2.96 -9.09
C GLN A 10 -10.78 3.72 -7.94
N PHE A 11 -9.81 4.59 -8.24
CA PHE A 11 -9.08 5.40 -7.27
C PHE A 11 -9.43 6.88 -7.42
N HIS A 12 -8.82 7.73 -6.59
CA HIS A 12 -8.98 9.18 -6.68
C HIS A 12 -8.48 9.71 -8.03
N ALA A 13 -9.08 10.80 -8.51
CA ALA A 13 -8.70 11.44 -9.76
C ALA A 13 -7.32 12.12 -9.65
N LEU A 14 -6.68 12.38 -10.80
CA LEU A 14 -5.55 13.30 -10.83
C LEU A 14 -6.01 14.69 -10.38
N PRO A 15 -5.15 15.48 -9.70
CA PRO A 15 -5.44 16.86 -9.37
C PRO A 15 -5.83 17.68 -10.60
N GLU A 16 -6.76 18.62 -10.45
CA GLU A 16 -7.17 19.50 -11.54
C GLU A 16 -5.96 20.24 -12.14
N GLY A 17 -5.86 20.22 -13.46
CA GLY A 17 -4.76 20.86 -14.19
C GLY A 17 -3.44 20.07 -14.22
N ALA A 18 -3.37 18.89 -13.61
CA ALA A 18 -2.21 18.01 -13.75
C ALA A 18 -2.14 17.40 -15.17
N SER A 19 -0.95 17.41 -15.77
CA SER A 19 -0.68 16.63 -16.98
C SER A 19 -0.78 15.13 -16.65
N ALA A 20 -1.42 14.33 -17.51
CA ALA A 20 -1.46 12.87 -17.36
C ALA A 20 -0.14 12.22 -17.84
N ASP A 21 0.99 12.72 -17.34
CA ASP A 21 2.32 12.21 -17.64
C ASP A 21 2.84 11.25 -16.56
N ARG A 22 4.03 10.67 -16.79
CA ARG A 22 4.63 9.68 -15.89
C ARG A 22 4.91 10.24 -14.49
N LEU A 23 5.27 11.52 -14.38
CA LEU A 23 5.57 12.14 -13.09
C LEU A 23 4.29 12.35 -12.29
N ALA A 24 3.22 12.77 -12.95
CA ALA A 24 1.91 12.90 -12.32
C ALA A 24 1.41 11.55 -11.80
N VAL A 25 1.52 10.49 -12.60
CA VAL A 25 1.16 9.13 -12.16
C VAL A 25 2.03 8.68 -10.98
N ALA A 26 3.33 8.96 -10.99
CA ALA A 26 4.22 8.60 -9.88
C ALA A 26 3.82 9.30 -8.57
N ARG A 27 3.47 10.59 -8.63
CA ARG A 27 2.98 11.35 -7.46
C ARG A 27 1.62 10.85 -6.98
N TRP A 28 0.72 10.55 -7.93
CA TRP A 28 -0.59 9.97 -7.67
C TRP A 28 -0.51 8.59 -6.99
N LEU A 29 0.45 7.74 -7.38
CA LEU A 29 0.64 6.42 -6.77
C LEU A 29 1.02 6.48 -5.29
N VAL A 30 1.74 7.52 -4.86
CA VAL A 30 2.29 7.65 -3.50
C VAL A 30 1.63 8.76 -2.68
N CYS A 31 0.55 9.35 -3.17
CA CYS A 31 -0.20 10.36 -2.43
C CYS A 31 -0.93 9.75 -1.23
N ASP A 32 -1.30 10.59 -0.28
CA ASP A 32 -1.92 10.17 0.97
C ASP A 32 -3.36 9.65 0.76
N GLU A 33 -4.00 10.07 -0.32
CA GLU A 33 -5.32 9.61 -0.79
C GLU A 33 -5.26 8.20 -1.41
N ASN A 34 -4.06 7.65 -1.64
CA ASN A 34 -3.88 6.27 -2.09
C ASN A 34 -3.43 5.36 -0.92
N PRO A 35 -4.38 4.66 -0.25
CA PRO A 35 -4.04 3.78 0.86
C PRO A 35 -3.43 2.45 0.41
N LEU A 36 -3.46 2.09 -0.88
CA LEU A 36 -3.00 0.76 -1.31
C LEU A 36 -1.49 0.63 -1.25
N THR A 37 -0.74 1.61 -1.74
CA THR A 37 0.72 1.55 -1.77
C THR A 37 1.33 1.24 -0.39
N PRO A 38 0.93 1.91 0.71
CA PRO A 38 1.45 1.55 2.03
C PRO A 38 0.91 0.21 2.54
N ARG A 39 -0.34 -0.17 2.27
CA ARG A 39 -0.92 -1.48 2.66
C ARG A 39 -0.20 -2.64 1.99
N VAL A 40 0.02 -2.55 0.68
CA VAL A 40 0.76 -3.56 -0.10
C VAL A 40 2.14 -3.75 0.51
N TRP A 41 2.89 -2.66 0.71
CA TRP A 41 4.24 -2.76 1.26
C TRP A 41 4.26 -3.33 2.68
N ALA A 42 3.35 -2.88 3.55
CA ALA A 42 3.22 -3.41 4.90
C ALA A 42 2.94 -4.92 4.92
N ASN A 43 2.03 -5.38 4.06
CA ASN A 43 1.71 -6.79 3.93
C ASN A 43 2.89 -7.62 3.40
N ARG A 44 3.65 -7.09 2.42
CA ARG A 44 4.87 -7.75 1.93
C ARG A 44 5.88 -7.94 3.04
N ILE A 45 6.15 -6.89 3.83
CA ILE A 45 7.08 -6.99 4.97
C ILE A 45 6.57 -8.00 6.02
N TRP A 46 5.28 -7.97 6.32
CA TRP A 46 4.66 -8.95 7.22
C TRP A 46 4.82 -10.39 6.72
N SER A 47 4.46 -10.64 5.45
CA SER A 47 4.60 -11.93 4.76
C SER A 47 6.04 -12.46 4.83
N ARG A 48 7.04 -11.57 4.62
CA ARG A 48 8.46 -11.93 4.72
C ARG A 48 8.90 -12.33 6.13
N LEU A 49 8.27 -11.80 7.17
CA LEU A 49 8.60 -12.07 8.57
C LEU A 49 7.87 -13.30 9.13
N PHE A 50 6.60 -13.47 8.78
CA PHE A 50 5.72 -14.51 9.35
C PHE A 50 5.44 -15.68 8.38
N GLY A 51 5.87 -15.61 7.13
CA GLY A 51 5.65 -16.63 6.10
C GLY A 51 4.27 -16.59 5.43
N LEU A 52 3.33 -15.80 5.96
CA LEU A 52 2.00 -15.57 5.42
C LEU A 52 1.63 -14.09 5.61
N GLY A 53 1.12 -13.45 4.56
CA GLY A 53 0.62 -12.08 4.62
C GLY A 53 -0.67 -11.96 5.44
N ILE A 54 -0.97 -10.76 5.91
CA ILE A 54 -2.30 -10.42 6.46
C ILE A 54 -3.36 -10.60 5.36
N VAL A 55 -3.02 -10.18 4.14
CA VAL A 55 -3.64 -10.60 2.89
C VAL A 55 -2.74 -11.69 2.29
N GLU A 56 -3.28 -12.89 2.12
CA GLU A 56 -2.52 -14.06 1.65
C GLU A 56 -2.07 -13.88 0.19
N THR A 57 -2.94 -13.31 -0.64
CA THR A 57 -2.65 -12.97 -2.04
C THR A 57 -1.81 -11.70 -2.13
N GLU A 58 -0.50 -11.81 -1.88
CA GLU A 58 0.42 -10.67 -1.84
C GLU A 58 0.40 -9.80 -3.11
N GLU A 59 0.10 -10.40 -4.26
CA GLU A 59 0.08 -9.75 -5.58
C GLU A 59 -1.30 -9.22 -6.01
N ASP A 60 -2.37 -9.46 -5.23
CA ASP A 60 -3.71 -8.98 -5.55
C ASP A 60 -4.42 -8.42 -4.30
N PHE A 61 -4.55 -7.10 -4.27
CA PHE A 61 -5.29 -6.32 -3.26
C PHE A 61 -6.67 -5.86 -3.78
N GLY A 62 -7.07 -6.34 -4.96
CA GLY A 62 -8.30 -6.01 -5.64
C GLY A 62 -9.32 -7.14 -5.56
N ALA A 63 -10.15 -7.27 -6.60
CA ALA A 63 -11.34 -8.13 -6.58
C ALA A 63 -11.04 -9.64 -6.56
N LEU A 64 -9.85 -10.06 -6.98
CA LEU A 64 -9.43 -11.48 -6.95
C LEU A 64 -8.55 -11.77 -5.73
N GLY A 65 -8.25 -10.76 -4.92
CA GLY A 65 -7.50 -10.89 -3.70
C GLY A 65 -8.30 -11.55 -2.56
N SER A 66 -7.57 -12.25 -1.70
CA SER A 66 -8.07 -12.69 -0.40
C SER A 66 -8.42 -11.48 0.48
N MET A 67 -9.43 -11.64 1.34
CA MET A 67 -9.73 -10.63 2.35
C MET A 67 -8.63 -10.62 3.42
N PRO A 68 -8.30 -9.44 3.99
CA PRO A 68 -7.33 -9.38 5.07
C PRO A 68 -7.83 -10.14 6.29
N SER A 69 -7.00 -11.02 6.83
CA SER A 69 -7.24 -11.73 8.10
C SER A 69 -7.44 -10.76 9.28
N ASN A 70 -6.78 -9.60 9.23
CA ASN A 70 -6.99 -8.50 10.18
C ASN A 70 -6.82 -7.13 9.46
N ALA A 71 -7.93 -6.53 9.04
CA ALA A 71 -7.92 -5.26 8.34
C ALA A 71 -7.38 -4.10 9.18
N ALA A 72 -7.74 -4.04 10.47
CA ALA A 72 -7.33 -2.96 11.37
C ALA A 72 -5.80 -2.93 11.59
N LEU A 73 -5.18 -4.11 11.73
CA LEU A 73 -3.73 -4.22 11.85
C LEU A 73 -3.03 -3.77 10.56
N LEU A 74 -3.54 -4.18 9.41
CA LEU A 74 -2.99 -3.78 8.11
C LEU A 74 -3.08 -2.26 7.91
N ASP A 75 -4.22 -1.67 8.27
CA ASP A 75 -4.43 -0.22 8.19
C ASP A 75 -3.49 0.53 9.14
N TRP A 76 -3.29 0.02 10.35
CA TRP A 76 -2.35 0.58 11.31
C TRP A 76 -0.91 0.53 10.81
N LEU A 77 -0.45 -0.63 10.28
CA LEU A 77 0.91 -0.76 9.72
C LEU A 77 1.12 0.13 8.49
N ALA A 78 0.09 0.28 7.65
CA ALA A 78 0.13 1.15 6.49
C ALA A 78 0.26 2.63 6.90
N ALA A 79 -0.54 3.07 7.86
CA ALA A 79 -0.45 4.42 8.42
C ALA A 79 0.92 4.65 9.08
N GLU A 80 1.39 3.72 9.92
CA GLU A 80 2.69 3.79 10.58
C GLU A 80 3.83 3.92 9.56
N PHE A 81 3.77 3.17 8.46
CA PHE A 81 4.77 3.23 7.39
C PHE A 81 4.77 4.57 6.66
N ARG A 82 3.60 5.06 6.26
CA ARG A 82 3.42 6.34 5.55
C ARG A 82 3.84 7.51 6.43
N ASP A 83 3.30 7.59 7.64
CA ASP A 83 3.46 8.72 8.56
C ASP A 83 4.91 8.84 9.07
N HIS A 84 5.66 7.74 9.08
CA HIS A 84 7.10 7.74 9.43
C HIS A 84 8.05 7.95 8.26
N GLY A 85 7.55 8.45 7.13
CA GLY A 85 8.33 8.83 5.95
C GLY A 85 8.76 7.63 5.11
N TRP A 86 7.89 6.63 4.97
CA TRP A 86 8.12 5.46 4.11
C TRP A 86 9.39 4.67 4.46
N SER A 87 9.75 4.67 5.75
CA SER A 87 10.97 4.01 6.22
C SER A 87 10.74 2.53 6.51
N THR A 88 11.19 1.66 5.60
CA THR A 88 11.12 0.19 5.80
C THR A 88 11.80 -0.25 7.10
N LYS A 89 12.91 0.40 7.49
CA LYS A 89 13.60 0.11 8.75
C LYS A 89 12.73 0.38 9.98
N LYS A 90 11.95 1.47 9.98
CA LYS A 90 11.05 1.81 11.10
C LYS A 90 9.88 0.85 11.14
N LEU A 91 9.27 0.52 10.00
CA LEU A 91 8.20 -0.48 9.92
C LEU A 91 8.67 -1.84 10.43
N LEU A 92 9.83 -2.31 9.97
CA LEU A 92 10.44 -3.55 10.46
C LEU A 92 10.63 -3.51 11.98
N LYS A 93 11.18 -2.40 12.52
CA LYS A 93 11.34 -2.22 13.95
C LYS A 93 10.00 -2.30 14.69
N ALA A 94 8.95 -1.65 14.19
CA ALA A 94 7.62 -1.69 14.79
C ALA A 94 7.08 -3.13 14.89
N ILE A 95 7.24 -3.92 13.83
CA ILE A 95 6.78 -5.30 13.79
C ILE A 95 7.61 -6.19 14.73
N VAL A 96 8.94 -6.18 14.63
CA VAL A 96 9.79 -7.09 15.42
C VAL A 96 9.84 -6.76 16.91
N MET A 97 9.45 -5.55 17.29
CA MET A 97 9.32 -5.15 18.70
C MET A 97 7.92 -5.40 19.28
N SER A 98 6.94 -5.76 18.45
CA SER A 98 5.57 -6.05 18.87
C SER A 98 5.47 -7.35 19.67
N ASP A 99 4.42 -7.48 20.47
CA ASP A 99 4.14 -8.71 21.22
C ASP A 99 3.81 -9.89 20.28
N THR A 100 3.35 -9.62 19.06
CA THR A 100 3.04 -10.68 18.07
C THR A 100 4.31 -11.37 17.54
N TYR A 101 5.45 -10.67 17.53
CA TYR A 101 6.70 -11.23 17.00
C TYR A 101 7.56 -11.94 18.06
N ARG A 102 7.37 -11.61 19.34
CA ARG A 102 8.12 -12.20 20.46
C ARG A 102 7.57 -13.57 20.83
#